data_AF-A0A1I1ZZS4-F1
#
_entry.id   AF-A0A1I1ZZS4-F1
#
_cell.length_a   1.000
_cell.length_b   1.000
_cell.length_c   1.000
_cell.angle_alpha   90.00
_cell.angle_beta   90.00
_cell.angle_gamma   90.00
#
_symmetry.space_group_name_H-M   'P 1'
#
loop_
_entity.id
_entity.type
_entity.pdbx_description
1 polymer ?
#
loop_
_entity_poly.entity_id
_entity_poly.type
_entity_poly.pdbx_seq_one_letter_code
_entity_poly.pdbx_strand_id
1 'polypeptide(L)'
;MADLSNKLQRAFEFLNKGSLKQAEILYLECLDRIDDPSSTLYKQALHGLAYVKSELNQYTEANELYSELLRRARQESDSQNEAIAYHQLGLVQRMAGNYEAALGFFAEELAIYDTFRSTPHLGFAANLYEQAMVHLGQENLTEAQRLMEEALDNAEKTDDFIVIGSLYRGLGDIYQQIARSDEAKKHYRNAANAYRQANDLKAVEEIERKLEGV
;
A
#
# COMPACT_ATOMS: atom_id res chain seq x y z
N MET A 1 22.49 0.46 21.23
CA MET A 1 22.05 0.68 19.83
C MET A 1 22.11 -0.59 18.97
N ALA A 2 23.22 -1.32 18.88
CA ALA A 2 23.31 -2.55 18.07
C ALA A 2 22.25 -3.62 18.42
N ASP A 3 21.94 -3.78 19.71
CA ASP A 3 20.91 -4.72 20.19
C ASP A 3 19.48 -4.36 19.71
N LEU A 4 19.11 -3.08 19.71
CA LEU A 4 17.78 -2.61 19.27
C LEU A 4 17.63 -2.69 17.75
N SER A 5 18.70 -2.38 17.01
CA SER A 5 18.72 -2.54 15.55
C SER A 5 18.51 -4.01 15.15
N ASN A 6 19.19 -4.95 15.82
CA ASN A 6 19.00 -6.38 15.56
C ASN A 6 17.58 -6.85 15.93
N LYS A 7 17.02 -6.31 17.01
CA LYS A 7 15.65 -6.63 17.42
C LYS A 7 14.62 -6.14 16.41
N LEU A 8 14.77 -4.92 15.88
CA LEU A 8 13.94 -4.39 14.80
C LEU A 8 14.04 -5.23 13.53
N GLN A 9 15.25 -5.63 13.14
CA GLN A 9 15.43 -6.53 12.00
C GLN A 9 14.68 -7.85 12.20
N ARG A 10 14.76 -8.44 13.40
CA ARG A 10 14.04 -9.66 13.73
C ARG A 10 12.51 -9.47 13.73
N ALA A 11 12.02 -8.31 14.16
CA ALA A 11 10.60 -7.97 14.06
C ALA A 11 10.13 -7.95 12.61
N PHE A 12 10.92 -7.34 11.71
CA PHE A 12 10.65 -7.32 10.27
C PHE A 12 10.69 -8.72 9.64
N GLU A 13 11.61 -9.59 10.08
CA GLU A 13 11.64 -10.99 9.62
C GLU A 13 10.40 -11.78 10.04
N PHE A 14 9.89 -11.56 11.27
CA PHE A 14 8.63 -12.17 11.69
C PHE A 14 7.45 -11.63 10.89
N LEU A 15 7.44 -10.33 10.60
CA LEU A 15 6.43 -9.71 9.77
C LEU A 15 6.37 -10.34 8.38
N ASN A 16 7.53 -10.48 7.70
CA ASN A 16 7.61 -11.11 6.38
C ASN A 16 7.16 -12.58 6.37
N LYS A 17 7.24 -13.26 7.51
CA LYS A 17 6.76 -14.65 7.69
C LYS A 17 5.28 -14.71 8.09
N GLY A 18 4.56 -13.58 8.13
CA GLY A 18 3.17 -13.49 8.60
C GLY A 18 3.01 -13.75 10.11
N SER A 19 4.10 -13.75 10.87
CA SER A 19 4.09 -14.00 12.31
C SER A 19 3.80 -12.71 13.09
N LEU A 20 2.62 -12.13 12.84
CA LEU A 20 2.25 -10.78 13.27
C LEU A 20 2.37 -10.56 14.78
N LYS A 21 1.93 -11.53 15.59
CA LYS A 21 2.03 -11.43 17.07
C LYS A 21 3.46 -11.42 17.60
N GLN A 22 4.38 -12.11 16.93
CA GLN A 22 5.79 -12.10 17.31
C GLN A 22 6.45 -10.78 16.90
N ALA A 23 6.08 -10.24 15.73
CA ALA A 23 6.52 -8.92 15.31
C ALA A 23 6.00 -7.82 16.26
N GLU A 24 4.71 -7.88 16.65
CA GLU A 24 4.07 -6.96 17.60
C GLU A 24 4.86 -6.84 18.90
N ILE A 25 5.19 -7.97 19.52
CA ILE A 25 5.94 -8.03 20.78
C ILE A 25 7.30 -7.33 20.61
N LEU A 26 8.04 -7.64 19.54
CA LEU A 26 9.36 -7.07 19.33
C LEU A 26 9.32 -5.56 19.04
N TYR A 27 8.31 -5.07 18.31
CA TYR A 27 8.16 -3.63 18.08
C TYR A 27 7.83 -2.89 19.39
N LEU A 28 6.94 -3.43 20.22
CA LEU A 28 6.63 -2.85 21.53
C LEU A 28 7.86 -2.83 22.46
N GLU A 29 8.63 -3.92 22.51
CA GLU A 29 9.88 -3.98 23.27
C GLU A 29 10.95 -3.01 22.76
N CYS A 30 10.97 -2.72 21.46
CA CYS A 30 11.84 -1.68 20.90
C CYS A 30 11.36 -0.29 21.34
N LEU A 31 10.07 0.01 21.22
CA LEU A 31 9.51 1.31 21.59
C LEU A 31 9.69 1.62 23.09
N ASP A 32 9.58 0.62 23.97
CA ASP A 32 9.81 0.77 25.41
C ASP A 32 11.27 1.10 25.76
N ARG A 33 12.23 0.68 24.91
CA ARG A 33 13.67 0.84 25.15
C ARG A 33 14.31 1.98 24.37
N ILE A 34 13.57 2.65 23.49
CA ILE A 34 14.09 3.77 22.70
C ILE A 34 13.72 5.06 23.43
N ASP A 35 14.72 5.66 24.09
CA ASP A 35 14.53 6.88 24.89
C ASP A 35 14.29 8.14 24.04
N ASP A 36 14.76 8.14 22.78
CA ASP A 36 14.66 9.28 21.87
C ASP A 36 13.54 9.05 20.84
N PRO A 37 12.38 9.72 20.99
CA PRO A 37 11.26 9.58 20.06
C PRO A 37 11.57 10.18 18.68
N SER A 38 12.58 11.05 18.57
CA SER A 38 13.00 11.64 17.28
C SER A 38 13.90 10.70 16.46
N SER A 39 14.45 9.66 17.10
CA SER A 39 15.38 8.74 16.45
C SER A 39 14.72 7.96 15.29
N THR A 40 15.52 7.63 14.28
CA THR A 40 15.10 6.79 13.15
C THR A 40 14.59 5.43 13.62
N LEU A 41 15.21 4.84 14.65
CA LEU A 41 14.79 3.56 15.22
C LEU A 41 13.38 3.64 15.82
N TYR A 42 13.04 4.75 16.49
CA TYR A 42 11.71 4.96 17.05
C TYR A 42 10.66 4.99 15.92
N LYS A 43 10.91 5.77 14.87
CA LYS A 43 10.01 5.88 13.71
C LYS A 43 9.82 4.54 12.99
N GLN A 44 10.90 3.78 12.82
CA GLN A 44 10.85 2.44 12.23
C GLN A 44 10.04 1.46 13.09
N ALA A 45 10.24 1.48 14.41
CA ALA A 45 9.48 0.66 15.34
C ALA A 45 7.99 1.02 15.31
N LEU A 46 7.68 2.32 15.28
CA LEU A 46 6.33 2.86 15.26
C LEU A 46 5.60 2.48 13.97
N HIS A 47 6.26 2.63 12.81
CA HIS A 47 5.72 2.20 11.51
C HIS A 47 5.46 0.70 11.51
N GLY A 48 6.44 -0.11 11.93
CA GLY A 48 6.31 -1.56 11.98
C GLY A 48 5.16 -2.01 12.86
N LEU A 49 5.00 -1.40 14.04
CA LEU A 49 3.87 -1.67 14.92
C LEU A 49 2.55 -1.26 14.26
N ALA A 50 2.47 -0.07 13.66
CA ALA A 50 1.27 0.42 12.99
C ALA A 50 0.81 -0.54 11.88
N TYR A 51 1.75 -1.01 11.06
CA TYR A 51 1.48 -2.00 10.02
C TYR A 51 0.95 -3.32 10.63
N VAL A 52 1.58 -3.84 11.68
CA VAL A 52 1.09 -5.04 12.39
C VAL A 52 -0.32 -4.84 12.93
N LYS A 53 -0.64 -3.67 13.49
CA LYS A 53 -1.99 -3.35 13.98
C LYS A 53 -3.00 -3.33 12.83
N SER A 54 -2.66 -2.78 11.67
CA SER A 54 -3.50 -2.82 10.47
C SER A 54 -3.83 -4.25 10.05
N GLU A 55 -2.82 -5.11 9.96
CA GLU A 55 -2.96 -6.52 9.57
C GLU A 55 -3.76 -7.35 10.58
N LEU A 56 -3.73 -6.95 11.86
CA LEU A 56 -4.53 -7.56 12.93
C LEU A 56 -5.95 -6.98 13.03
N ASN A 57 -6.35 -6.12 12.10
CA ASN A 57 -7.63 -5.38 12.10
C ASN A 57 -7.84 -4.46 13.31
N GLN A 58 -6.74 -4.04 13.96
CA GLN A 58 -6.74 -3.10 15.07
C GLN A 58 -6.63 -1.66 14.54
N TYR A 59 -7.61 -1.26 13.73
CA TYR A 59 -7.52 -0.03 12.92
C TYR A 59 -7.42 1.25 13.74
N THR A 60 -8.05 1.32 14.92
CA THR A 60 -7.95 2.48 15.81
C THR A 60 -6.51 2.68 16.28
N GLU A 61 -5.86 1.63 16.75
CA GLU A 61 -4.46 1.66 17.19
C GLU A 61 -3.52 1.98 16.00
N ALA A 62 -3.74 1.37 14.84
CA ALA A 62 -2.96 1.67 13.63
C ALA A 62 -3.09 3.15 13.22
N ASN A 63 -4.30 3.70 13.25
CA ASN A 63 -4.56 5.10 12.92
C ASN A 63 -3.86 6.07 13.88
N GLU A 64 -3.86 5.78 15.18
CA GLU A 64 -3.13 6.59 16.18
C GLU A 64 -1.63 6.60 15.91
N LEU A 65 -1.04 5.44 15.62
CA LEU A 65 0.39 5.28 15.37
C LEU A 65 0.83 5.98 14.07
N TYR A 66 0.06 5.85 12.97
CA TYR A 66 0.36 6.57 11.74
C TYR A 66 0.08 8.08 11.85
N SER A 67 -0.91 8.50 12.65
CA SER A 67 -1.15 9.94 12.93
C SER A 67 0.01 10.56 13.72
N GLU A 68 0.64 9.80 14.62
CA GLU A 68 1.87 10.20 15.31
C GLU A 68 3.03 10.37 14.31
N LEU A 69 3.22 9.43 13.39
CA LEU A 69 4.23 9.54 12.31
C LEU A 69 3.98 10.77 11.43
N LEU A 70 2.73 11.02 11.04
CA LEU A 70 2.34 12.20 10.26
C LEU A 70 2.69 13.50 11.00
N ARG A 71 2.35 13.59 12.29
CA ARG A 71 2.64 14.78 13.10
C ARG A 71 4.14 15.06 13.18
N ARG A 72 4.96 14.01 13.31
CA ARG A 72 6.42 14.12 13.34
C ARG A 72 6.99 14.58 12.01
N ALA A 73 6.57 13.96 10.91
CA ALA A 73 7.00 14.34 9.57
C ALA A 73 6.73 15.84 9.31
N ARG A 74 5.55 16.33 9.70
CA ARG A 74 5.21 17.76 9.63
C ARG A 74 6.11 18.65 10.50
N GLN A 75 6.37 18.26 11.74
CA GLN A 75 7.27 19.00 12.64
C GLN A 75 8.70 19.10 12.09
N GLU A 76 9.13 18.06 11.36
CA GLU A 76 10.45 17.96 10.75
C GLU A 76 10.50 18.57 9.34
N SER A 77 9.36 19.03 8.80
CA SER A 77 9.23 19.49 7.41
C SER A 77 9.68 18.42 6.39
N ASP A 78 9.45 17.16 6.73
CA ASP A 78 9.78 15.99 5.92
C ASP A 78 8.57 15.57 5.09
N SER A 79 8.42 16.21 3.92
CA SER A 79 7.30 15.94 3.02
C SER A 79 7.26 14.51 2.49
N GLN A 80 8.41 13.82 2.42
CA GLN A 80 8.43 12.43 1.97
C GLN A 80 7.78 11.51 3.00
N ASN A 81 8.14 11.66 4.28
CA ASN A 81 7.50 10.90 5.35
C ASN A 81 6.06 11.36 5.61
N GLU A 82 5.72 12.61 5.29
CA GLU A 82 4.33 13.10 5.33
C GLU A 82 3.46 12.35 4.29
N ALA A 83 3.92 12.24 3.04
CA ALA A 83 3.23 11.47 2.00
C ALA A 83 3.07 9.99 2.38
N ILE A 84 4.14 9.36 2.91
CA ILE A 84 4.08 7.97 3.38
C ILE A 84 3.06 7.81 4.50
N ALA A 85 3.02 8.71 5.48
CA ALA A 85 2.07 8.63 6.58
C ALA A 85 0.62 8.80 6.09
N TYR A 86 0.36 9.72 5.15
CA TYR A 86 -0.94 9.86 4.52
C TYR A 86 -1.38 8.61 3.76
N HIS A 87 -0.48 8.02 2.96
CA HIS A 87 -0.74 6.78 2.25
C HIS A 87 -1.22 5.68 3.21
N GLN A 88 -0.48 5.50 4.31
CA GLN A 88 -0.77 4.46 5.30
C GLN A 88 -2.05 4.72 6.07
N LEU A 89 -2.36 5.99 6.39
CA LEU A 89 -3.66 6.36 6.97
C LEU A 89 -4.80 6.06 6.00
N GLY A 90 -4.64 6.37 4.71
CA GLY A 90 -5.61 6.04 3.66
C GLY A 90 -5.87 4.53 3.58
N LEU A 91 -4.80 3.72 3.59
CA LEU A 91 -4.89 2.26 3.63
C LEU A 91 -5.66 1.75 4.84
N VAL A 92 -5.31 2.24 6.04
CA VAL A 92 -6.00 1.85 7.29
C VAL A 92 -7.48 2.17 7.22
N GLN A 93 -7.85 3.37 6.75
CA GLN A 93 -9.25 3.75 6.61
C GLN A 93 -9.98 2.89 5.57
N ARG A 94 -9.33 2.57 4.44
CA ARG A 94 -9.90 1.66 3.44
C ARG A 94 -10.17 0.27 4.02
N MET A 95 -9.20 -0.29 4.74
CA MET A 95 -9.35 -1.60 5.40
C MET A 95 -10.46 -1.59 6.47
N ALA A 96 -10.62 -0.46 7.17
CA ALA A 96 -11.70 -0.26 8.13
C ALA A 96 -13.08 -0.01 7.48
N GLY A 97 -13.17 0.12 6.15
CA GLY A 97 -14.40 0.45 5.44
C GLY A 97 -14.78 1.93 5.45
N ASN A 98 -13.91 2.80 5.97
CA ASN A 98 -14.12 4.25 6.05
C ASN A 98 -13.67 4.93 4.75
N TYR A 99 -14.40 4.67 3.67
CA TYR A 99 -13.99 5.05 2.31
C TYR A 99 -13.81 6.56 2.09
N GLU A 100 -14.67 7.41 2.65
CA GLU A 100 -14.53 8.87 2.52
C GLU A 100 -13.25 9.38 3.18
N ALA A 101 -12.93 8.88 4.39
CA ALA A 101 -11.70 9.23 5.08
C ALA A 101 -10.46 8.73 4.31
N ALA A 102 -10.54 7.54 3.71
CA ALA A 102 -9.47 7.00 2.88
C ALA A 102 -9.17 7.92 1.69
N LEU A 103 -10.21 8.33 0.93
CA LEU A 103 -10.06 9.26 -0.19
C LEU A 103 -9.49 10.61 0.25
N GLY A 104 -9.90 11.12 1.42
CA GLY A 104 -9.33 12.35 1.99
C GLY A 104 -7.81 12.24 2.21
N PHE A 105 -7.35 11.15 2.81
CA PHE A 105 -5.91 10.93 3.02
C PHE A 105 -5.14 10.73 1.71
N PHE A 106 -5.70 10.01 0.74
CA PHE A 106 -5.06 9.85 -0.57
C PHE A 106 -4.99 11.17 -1.34
N ALA A 107 -5.96 12.07 -1.19
CA ALA A 107 -5.92 13.40 -1.81
C ALA A 107 -4.80 14.28 -1.20
N GLU A 108 -4.60 14.21 0.11
CA GLU A 108 -3.51 14.91 0.79
C GLU A 108 -2.13 14.37 0.35
N GLU A 109 -1.98 13.06 0.18
CA GLU A 109 -0.76 12.46 -0.37
C GLU A 109 -0.48 12.97 -1.80
N LEU A 110 -1.49 13.01 -2.68
CA LEU A 110 -1.33 13.52 -4.04
C LEU A 110 -0.92 15.00 -4.06
N ALA A 111 -1.50 15.82 -3.17
CA ALA A 111 -1.15 17.24 -3.07
C ALA A 111 0.34 17.44 -2.75
N ILE A 112 0.95 16.52 -1.99
CA ILE A 112 2.40 16.54 -1.75
C ILE A 112 3.16 16.16 -3.02
N TYR A 113 2.79 15.08 -3.71
CA TYR A 113 3.47 14.67 -4.95
C TYR A 113 3.42 15.74 -6.05
N ASP A 114 2.35 16.52 -6.13
CA ASP A 114 2.25 17.65 -7.06
C ASP A 114 3.33 18.72 -6.86
N THR A 115 3.90 18.83 -5.65
CA THR A 115 5.01 19.75 -5.37
C THR A 115 6.37 19.24 -5.88
N PHE A 116 6.51 17.93 -6.14
CA PHE A 116 7.76 17.26 -6.48
C PHE A 116 7.91 16.89 -7.97
N ARG A 117 7.19 17.59 -8.88
CA ARG A 117 6.99 17.44 -10.35
C ARG A 117 8.07 16.83 -11.28
N SER A 118 9.18 16.32 -10.80
CA SER A 118 10.15 15.54 -11.57
C SER A 118 9.94 14.04 -11.40
N THR A 119 9.53 13.36 -12.48
CA THR A 119 9.53 11.90 -12.73
C THR A 119 8.17 11.21 -12.52
N PRO A 120 7.76 10.27 -13.41
CA PRO A 120 6.68 9.32 -13.13
C PRO A 120 6.90 8.70 -11.75
N HIS A 121 6.01 9.04 -10.82
CA HIS A 121 6.21 8.72 -9.42
C HIS A 121 5.47 7.42 -9.12
N LEU A 122 6.20 6.37 -8.73
CA LEU A 122 5.61 5.11 -8.28
C LEU A 122 4.53 5.33 -7.21
N GLY A 123 4.74 6.31 -6.32
CA GLY A 123 3.73 6.70 -5.33
C GLY A 123 2.44 7.27 -5.94
N PHE A 124 2.50 7.95 -7.08
CA PHE A 124 1.29 8.46 -7.76
C PHE A 124 0.44 7.31 -8.32
N ALA A 125 1.06 6.35 -9.01
CA ALA A 125 0.37 5.18 -9.51
C ALA A 125 -0.20 4.30 -8.38
N ALA A 126 0.58 4.10 -7.30
CA ALA A 126 0.13 3.37 -6.12
C ALA A 126 -1.05 4.06 -5.42
N ASN A 127 -0.99 5.38 -5.26
CA ASN A 127 -2.08 6.15 -4.69
C ASN A 127 -3.37 6.04 -5.53
N LEU A 128 -3.28 6.23 -6.86
CA LEU A 128 -4.44 6.09 -7.74
C LEU A 128 -5.01 4.67 -7.74
N TYR A 129 -4.16 3.65 -7.65
CA TYR A 129 -4.59 2.27 -7.45
C TYR A 129 -5.42 2.13 -6.16
N GLU A 130 -4.96 2.68 -5.05
CA GLU A 130 -5.68 2.59 -3.78
C GLU A 130 -7.02 3.35 -3.82
N GLN A 131 -7.08 4.51 -4.47
CA GLN A 131 -8.36 5.20 -4.71
C GLN A 131 -9.30 4.36 -5.58
N ALA A 132 -8.79 3.70 -6.63
CA ALA A 132 -9.58 2.77 -7.44
C ALA A 132 -10.13 1.61 -6.59
N MET A 133 -9.32 1.06 -5.67
CA MET A 133 -9.76 0.04 -4.71
C MET A 133 -10.84 0.54 -3.75
N VAL A 134 -10.78 1.81 -3.33
CA VAL A 134 -11.88 2.44 -2.55
C VAL A 134 -13.16 2.48 -3.38
N HIS A 135 -13.09 2.95 -4.63
CA HIS A 135 -14.26 3.01 -5.51
C HIS A 135 -14.82 1.62 -5.83
N LEU A 136 -13.99 0.59 -5.94
CA LEU A 136 -14.45 -0.80 -6.06
C LEU A 136 -15.22 -1.26 -4.82
N GLY A 137 -14.72 -0.95 -3.62
CA GLY A 137 -15.43 -1.22 -2.36
C GLY A 137 -16.79 -0.49 -2.24
N GLN A 138 -16.95 0.61 -2.97
CA GLN A 138 -18.20 1.36 -3.08
C GLN A 138 -19.06 0.97 -4.29
N GLU A 139 -18.68 -0.07 -5.05
CA GLU A 139 -19.33 -0.49 -6.31
C GLU A 139 -19.36 0.59 -7.42
N ASN A 140 -18.50 1.62 -7.30
CA ASN A 140 -18.34 2.71 -8.26
C ASN A 140 -17.40 2.29 -9.41
N LEU A 141 -17.83 1.30 -10.20
CA LEU A 141 -17.00 0.64 -11.22
C LEU A 141 -16.43 1.58 -12.29
N THR A 142 -17.21 2.58 -12.72
CA THR A 142 -16.77 3.55 -13.73
C THR A 142 -15.58 4.38 -13.25
N GLU A 143 -15.63 4.87 -12.02
CA GLU A 143 -14.55 5.70 -11.47
C GLU A 143 -13.34 4.84 -11.11
N ALA A 144 -13.56 3.64 -10.56
CA ALA A 144 -12.49 2.68 -10.33
C ALA A 144 -11.74 2.35 -11.62
N GLN A 145 -12.45 2.08 -12.72
CA GLN A 145 -11.84 1.81 -14.01
C GLN A 145 -11.00 3.01 -14.48
N ARG A 146 -11.57 4.22 -14.44
CA ARG A 146 -10.89 5.45 -14.87
C ARG A 146 -9.57 5.66 -14.10
N LEU A 147 -9.62 5.51 -12.77
CA LEU A 147 -8.46 5.65 -11.90
C LEU A 147 -7.39 4.58 -12.16
N MET A 148 -7.80 3.33 -12.41
CA MET A 148 -6.84 2.27 -12.74
C MET A 148 -6.21 2.43 -14.12
N GLU A 149 -6.94 2.93 -15.12
CA GLU A 149 -6.36 3.28 -16.42
C GLU A 149 -5.35 4.43 -16.29
N GLU A 150 -5.66 5.46 -15.49
CA GLU A 150 -4.74 6.56 -15.21
C GLU A 150 -3.50 6.11 -14.42
N ALA A 151 -3.68 5.26 -13.42
CA ALA A 151 -2.59 4.67 -12.65
C ALA A 151 -1.68 3.82 -13.55
N LEU A 152 -2.26 3.07 -14.49
CA LEU A 152 -1.52 2.24 -15.45
C LEU A 152 -0.69 3.09 -16.42
N ASP A 153 -1.25 4.17 -16.98
CA ASP A 153 -0.50 5.10 -17.83
C ASP A 153 0.71 5.72 -17.11
N ASN A 154 0.64 5.89 -15.80
CA ASN A 154 1.77 6.34 -14.99
C ASN A 154 2.75 5.20 -14.67
N ALA A 155 2.25 4.03 -14.29
CA ALA A 155 3.07 2.87 -13.94
C ALA A 155 3.86 2.31 -15.12
N GLU A 156 3.30 2.29 -16.34
CA GLU A 156 3.97 1.79 -17.56
C GLU A 156 5.16 2.66 -17.99
N LYS A 157 5.30 3.87 -17.43
CA LYS A 157 6.48 4.72 -17.60
C LYS A 157 7.60 4.38 -16.62
N THR A 158 7.44 3.31 -15.83
CA THR A 158 8.36 2.80 -14.82
C THR A 158 8.62 1.31 -15.05
N ASP A 159 9.67 0.76 -14.41
CA ASP A 159 9.97 -0.68 -14.45
C ASP A 159 9.41 -1.44 -13.22
N ASP A 160 8.39 -0.89 -12.54
CA ASP A 160 7.74 -1.56 -11.41
C ASP A 160 6.65 -2.53 -11.89
N PHE A 161 7.11 -3.71 -12.29
CA PHE A 161 6.25 -4.76 -12.80
C PHE A 161 5.28 -5.34 -11.74
N ILE A 162 5.50 -5.11 -10.45
CA ILE A 162 4.55 -5.52 -9.40
C ILE A 162 3.32 -4.60 -9.41
N VAL A 163 3.52 -3.28 -9.48
CA VAL A 163 2.42 -2.31 -9.56
C VAL A 163 1.67 -2.47 -10.88
N ILE A 164 2.39 -2.59 -12.00
CA ILE A 164 1.80 -2.83 -13.33
C ILE A 164 0.93 -4.10 -13.31
N GLY A 165 1.45 -5.20 -12.74
CA GLY A 165 0.70 -6.46 -12.62
C GLY A 165 -0.58 -6.30 -11.81
N SER A 166 -0.52 -5.56 -10.70
CA SER A 166 -1.67 -5.34 -9.81
C SER A 166 -2.75 -4.48 -10.46
N LEU A 167 -2.35 -3.46 -11.23
CA LEU A 167 -3.26 -2.63 -12.02
C LEU A 167 -3.97 -3.43 -13.11
N TYR A 168 -3.21 -4.24 -13.86
CA TYR A 168 -3.79 -5.13 -14.86
C TYR A 168 -4.72 -6.17 -14.24
N ARG A 169 -4.37 -6.75 -13.08
CA ARG A 169 -5.26 -7.67 -12.37
C ARG A 169 -6.57 -6.98 -12.00
N GLY A 170 -6.50 -5.80 -11.41
CA GLY A 170 -7.68 -5.03 -11.04
C GLY A 170 -8.57 -4.75 -12.26
N LEU A 171 -7.99 -4.35 -13.39
CA LEU A 171 -8.78 -4.07 -14.60
C LEU A 171 -9.47 -5.35 -15.08
N GLY A 172 -8.78 -6.49 -15.01
CA GLY A 172 -9.37 -7.80 -15.26
C GLY A 172 -10.58 -8.08 -14.37
N ASP A 173 -10.47 -7.82 -13.07
CA ASP A 173 -11.55 -8.01 -12.09
C ASP A 173 -12.76 -7.09 -12.40
N ILE A 174 -12.51 -5.82 -12.75
CA ILE A 174 -13.56 -4.88 -13.16
C ILE A 174 -14.28 -5.37 -14.41
N TYR A 175 -13.53 -5.74 -15.45
CA TYR A 175 -14.10 -6.22 -16.71
C TYR A 175 -14.88 -7.53 -16.53
N GLN A 176 -14.42 -8.41 -15.64
CA GLN A 176 -15.15 -9.62 -15.27
C GLN A 176 -16.49 -9.27 -14.60
N GLN A 177 -16.50 -8.31 -13.68
CA GLN A 177 -17.72 -7.87 -12.97
C GLN A 177 -18.77 -7.27 -13.90
N ILE A 178 -18.36 -6.61 -14.99
CA ILE A 178 -19.27 -6.07 -16.02
C ILE A 178 -19.52 -7.04 -17.19
N ALA A 179 -19.23 -8.33 -17.02
CA ALA A 179 -19.46 -9.40 -17.98
C ALA A 179 -18.76 -9.20 -19.36
N ARG A 180 -17.60 -8.54 -19.35
CA ARG A 180 -16.74 -8.32 -20.52
C ARG A 180 -15.54 -9.29 -20.48
N SER A 181 -15.82 -10.56 -20.76
CA SER A 181 -14.85 -11.66 -20.59
C SER A 181 -13.60 -11.53 -21.46
N ASP A 182 -13.70 -11.02 -22.70
CA ASP A 182 -12.55 -10.91 -23.59
C ASP A 182 -11.56 -9.84 -23.11
N GLU A 183 -12.08 -8.71 -22.64
CA GLU A 183 -11.31 -7.65 -22.02
C GLU A 183 -10.69 -8.12 -20.71
N ALA A 184 -11.47 -8.79 -19.86
CA ALA A 184 -10.97 -9.36 -18.61
C ALA A 184 -9.79 -10.31 -18.86
N LYS A 185 -9.93 -11.25 -19.80
CA LYS A 185 -8.85 -12.16 -20.23
C LYS A 185 -7.62 -11.43 -20.74
N LYS A 186 -7.81 -10.36 -21.53
CA LYS A 186 -6.68 -9.53 -22.01
C LYS A 186 -5.91 -8.93 -20.82
N HIS A 187 -6.61 -8.31 -19.89
CA HIS A 187 -5.99 -7.68 -18.72
C HIS A 187 -5.32 -8.70 -17.79
N TYR A 188 -5.93 -9.86 -17.54
CA TYR A 188 -5.27 -10.91 -16.77
C TYR A 188 -4.01 -11.47 -17.46
N ARG A 189 -4.00 -11.63 -18.79
CA ARG A 189 -2.76 -12.03 -19.50
C ARG A 189 -1.64 -11.01 -19.31
N ASN A 190 -1.97 -9.72 -19.38
CA ASN A 190 -1.01 -8.65 -19.14
C ASN A 190 -0.51 -8.66 -17.68
N ALA A 191 -1.41 -8.89 -16.71
CA ALA A 191 -1.04 -9.05 -15.31
C ALA A 191 -0.03 -10.19 -15.10
N ALA A 192 -0.31 -11.37 -15.67
CA ALA A 192 0.60 -12.51 -15.59
C ALA A 192 1.97 -12.20 -16.21
N ASN A 193 2.01 -11.49 -17.35
CA ASN A 193 3.27 -11.10 -17.97
C ASN A 193 4.10 -10.15 -17.09
N ALA A 194 3.46 -9.15 -16.48
CA ALA A 194 4.13 -8.23 -15.57
C ALA A 194 4.65 -8.98 -14.32
N TYR A 195 3.82 -9.82 -13.68
CA TYR A 195 4.29 -10.61 -12.53
C TYR A 195 5.43 -11.58 -12.87
N ARG A 196 5.48 -12.14 -14.08
CA ARG A 196 6.65 -12.92 -14.54
C ARG A 196 7.91 -12.06 -14.63
N GLN A 197 7.81 -10.83 -15.14
CA GLN A 197 8.95 -9.89 -15.17
C GLN A 197 9.41 -9.49 -13.77
N ALA A 198 8.48 -9.43 -12.80
CA ALA A 198 8.78 -9.22 -11.40
C ALA A 198 9.30 -10.47 -10.64
N ASN A 199 9.33 -11.64 -11.28
CA ASN A 199 9.59 -12.94 -10.65
C ASN A 199 8.60 -13.33 -9.53
N ASP A 200 7.39 -12.77 -9.53
CA ASP A 200 6.32 -13.15 -8.60
C ASP A 200 5.51 -14.34 -9.16
N LEU A 201 6.10 -15.53 -9.08
CA LEU A 201 5.48 -16.76 -9.61
C LEU A 201 4.17 -17.11 -8.90
N LYS A 202 4.02 -16.73 -7.63
CA LYS A 202 2.79 -16.97 -6.86
C LYS A 202 1.64 -16.13 -7.41
N ALA A 203 1.90 -14.86 -7.71
CA ALA A 203 0.90 -14.00 -8.36
C ALA A 203 0.56 -14.51 -9.77
N VAL A 204 1.53 -15.03 -10.53
CA VAL A 204 1.26 -15.65 -11.84
C VAL A 204 0.26 -16.80 -11.72
N GLU A 205 0.46 -17.72 -10.78
CA GLU A 205 -0.45 -18.86 -10.52
C GLU A 205 -1.86 -18.40 -10.09
N GLU A 206 -1.96 -17.30 -9.32
CA GLU A 206 -3.25 -16.69 -8.97
C GLU A 206 -3.98 -16.16 -10.22
N ILE A 207 -3.26 -15.44 -11.08
CA ILE A 207 -3.83 -14.87 -12.31
C ILE A 207 -4.21 -15.95 -13.32
N GLU A 208 -3.42 -17.02 -13.46
CA GLU A 208 -3.74 -18.13 -14.36
C GLU A 208 -5.04 -18.84 -13.95
N ARG A 209 -5.27 -19.02 -12.64
CA ARG A 209 -6.56 -19.53 -12.14
C ARG A 209 -7.72 -18.59 -12.45
N LYS A 210 -7.52 -17.28 -12.36
CA LYS A 210 -8.54 -16.29 -12.77
C LYS A 210 -8.83 -16.40 -14.27
N LEU A 211 -7.81 -16.57 -15.12
CA LEU A 211 -7.97 -16.75 -16.57
C LEU A 211 -8.80 -17.97 -16.96
N GLU A 212 -8.67 -19.07 -16.21
CA GLU A 212 -9.46 -20.29 -16.42
C GLU A 212 -10.95 -20.12 -16.04
N GLY A 213 -11.23 -19.22 -15.09
CA GLY A 213 -12.58 -18.97 -14.56
C GLY A 213 -13.40 -17.89 -15.28
N VAL A 214 -12.85 -17.28 -16.34
CA VAL A 214 -13.47 -16.17 -17.12
C VAL A 214 -13.91 -16.68 -18.49
#